data_AF-A0A962X2C3-F1
#
_entry.id   AF-A0A962X2C3-F1
#
_cell.length_a   1.000
_cell.length_b   1.000
_cell.length_c   1.000
_cell.angle_alpha   90.00
_cell.angle_beta   90.00
_cell.angle_gamma   90.00
#
_symmetry.space_group_name_H-M   'P 1'
#
loop_
_entity.id
_entity.type
_entity.pdbx_description
1 polymer ?
#
loop_
_entity_poly.entity_id
_entity_poly.type
_entity_poly.pdbx_seq_one_letter_code
_entity_poly.pdbx_strand_id
1 'polypeptide(L)'
;MPWLRGVQLLALLSLGALIVSCQHKDELPQAGLYDPAYLADPVQSATAEPPFRIEAGEQRYLIKPIQDYRLQGVVVSFHDADSWWDIYHHASWQDYLNTRDICVIWGGNITSGVYQAMTFENTTWTCWASWPDAHSGARFSMLQLSNNHLLTENPYINEQIKSAEIGDQVYLEGHLAAYANLQNGFTRGTSTRRDDTGNGACETIYVNRFEIVRKANRGWRLGYSITKAVLIVSLILLPILLLKTPVDNRH
;
A
#
# COMPACT_ATOMS: atom_id res chain seq x y z
N MET A 1 -18.43 25.27 32.05
CA MET A 1 -19.21 25.94 30.99
C MET A 1 -19.74 24.91 29.99
N PRO A 2 -20.96 25.08 29.43
CA PRO A 2 -21.59 24.08 28.57
C PRO A 2 -20.78 23.76 27.31
N TRP A 3 -20.04 24.73 26.77
CA TRP A 3 -19.17 24.53 25.61
C TRP A 3 -17.99 23.58 25.88
N LEU A 4 -17.45 23.55 27.11
CA LEU A 4 -16.33 22.66 27.44
C LEU A 4 -16.81 21.20 27.42
N ARG A 5 -17.97 20.96 28.02
CA ARG A 5 -18.64 19.65 28.00
C ARG A 5 -19.01 19.22 26.58
N GLY A 6 -19.44 20.17 25.73
CA GLY A 6 -19.72 19.91 24.31
C GLY A 6 -18.49 19.43 23.53
N VAL A 7 -17.35 20.12 23.67
CA VAL A 7 -16.10 19.73 23.00
C VAL A 7 -15.56 18.41 23.55
N GLN A 8 -15.67 18.18 24.86
CA GLN A 8 -15.30 16.88 25.47
C GLN A 8 -16.14 15.73 24.91
N LEU A 9 -17.46 15.91 24.80
CA LEU A 9 -18.33 14.88 24.23
C LEU A 9 -18.01 14.64 22.75
N LEU A 10 -17.75 15.69 21.98
CA LEU A 10 -17.34 15.57 20.57
C LEU A 10 -16.01 14.81 20.42
N ALA A 11 -15.03 15.07 21.28
CA ALA A 11 -13.77 14.33 21.30
C ALA A 11 -14.00 12.84 21.62
N LEU A 12 -14.83 12.51 22.60
CA LEU A 12 -15.14 11.12 22.95
C LEU A 12 -15.88 10.38 21.82
N LEU A 13 -16.89 11.02 21.21
CA LEU A 13 -17.63 10.43 20.11
C LEU A 13 -16.77 10.25 18.86
N SER A 14 -15.93 11.25 18.52
CA SER A 14 -15.01 11.15 17.39
C SER A 14 -13.93 10.09 17.62
N LEU A 15 -13.44 9.90 18.85
CA LEU A 15 -12.54 8.81 19.20
C LEU A 15 -13.21 7.44 19.00
N GLY A 16 -14.44 7.25 19.48
CA GLY A 16 -15.19 6.01 19.29
C GLY A 16 -15.41 5.69 17.80
N ALA A 17 -15.85 6.69 17.03
CA ALA A 17 -16.05 6.53 15.59
C ALA A 17 -14.72 6.32 14.82
N LEU A 18 -13.63 6.93 15.28
CA LEU A 18 -12.29 6.71 14.73
C LEU A 18 -11.84 5.26 14.95
N ILE A 19 -12.06 4.69 16.14
CA ILE A 19 -11.72 3.30 16.43
C ILE A 19 -12.49 2.35 15.51
N VAL A 20 -13.81 2.53 15.40
CA VAL A 20 -14.66 1.67 14.54
C VAL A 20 -14.26 1.79 13.07
N SER A 21 -14.10 3.00 12.56
CA SER A 21 -13.69 3.20 11.16
C SER A 21 -12.28 2.68 10.88
N CYS A 22 -11.37 2.73 11.87
CA CYS A 22 -10.02 2.17 11.76
C CYS A 22 -10.03 0.64 11.64
N GLN A 23 -10.96 -0.05 12.30
CA GLN A 23 -11.11 -1.50 12.20
C GLN A 23 -11.61 -1.95 10.82
N HIS A 24 -12.50 -1.17 10.21
CA HIS A 24 -13.15 -1.56 8.95
C HIS A 24 -12.52 -0.98 7.68
N LYS A 25 -11.68 0.06 7.76
CA LYS A 25 -11.15 0.75 6.57
C LYS A 25 -10.24 -0.12 5.69
N ASP A 26 -9.61 -1.14 6.27
CA ASP A 26 -8.65 -2.04 5.60
C ASP A 26 -9.19 -3.48 5.47
N GLU A 27 -10.47 -3.72 5.77
CA GLU A 27 -11.08 -5.04 5.56
C GLU A 27 -11.10 -5.40 4.08
N LEU A 28 -10.72 -6.64 3.75
CA LEU A 28 -10.76 -7.13 2.38
C LEU A 28 -12.23 -7.21 1.91
N PRO A 29 -12.62 -6.49 0.84
CA PRO A 29 -14.00 -6.49 0.35
C PRO A 29 -14.47 -7.86 -0.11
N GLN A 30 -15.78 -8.03 -0.30
CA GLN A 30 -16.33 -9.23 -0.94
C GLN A 30 -15.90 -9.35 -2.40
N ALA A 31 -15.71 -10.60 -2.86
CA ALA A 31 -15.25 -10.91 -4.22
C ALA A 31 -16.10 -10.26 -5.32
N GLY A 32 -17.41 -10.09 -5.08
CA GLY A 32 -18.34 -9.45 -6.02
C GLY A 32 -18.07 -7.95 -6.27
N LEU A 33 -17.17 -7.32 -5.53
CA LEU A 33 -16.71 -5.96 -5.83
C LEU A 33 -15.90 -5.89 -7.13
N TYR A 34 -15.17 -6.97 -7.46
CA TYR A 34 -14.22 -7.02 -8.57
C TYR A 34 -14.83 -7.73 -9.77
N ASP A 35 -14.42 -7.29 -10.97
CA ASP A 35 -14.79 -7.96 -12.21
C ASP A 35 -13.74 -9.03 -12.57
N PRO A 36 -14.12 -10.33 -12.59
CA PRO A 36 -13.20 -11.42 -12.89
C PRO A 36 -12.51 -11.31 -14.26
N ALA A 37 -13.12 -10.64 -15.23
CA ALA A 37 -12.55 -10.49 -16.57
C ALA A 37 -11.21 -9.75 -16.57
N TYR A 38 -10.95 -8.95 -15.53
CA TYR A 38 -9.75 -8.14 -15.38
C TYR A 38 -8.78 -8.66 -14.31
N LEU A 39 -8.94 -9.92 -13.89
CA LEU A 39 -8.12 -10.56 -12.86
C LEU A 39 -7.39 -11.80 -13.41
N ALA A 40 -7.02 -11.75 -14.69
CA ALA A 40 -6.23 -12.79 -15.35
C ALA A 40 -4.79 -12.84 -14.83
N ASP A 41 -4.06 -13.89 -15.20
CA ASP A 41 -2.65 -13.99 -14.86
C ASP A 41 -1.83 -12.86 -15.50
N PRO A 42 -0.75 -12.39 -14.85
CA PRO A 42 0.09 -11.33 -15.38
C PRO A 42 0.70 -11.69 -16.73
N VAL A 43 0.81 -10.69 -17.60
CA VAL A 43 1.37 -10.85 -18.94
C VAL A 43 2.83 -10.41 -18.93
N GLN A 44 3.71 -11.32 -19.34
CA GLN A 44 5.13 -11.06 -19.58
C GLN A 44 5.46 -11.22 -21.06
N SER A 45 6.19 -10.27 -21.65
CA SER A 45 6.68 -10.38 -23.03
C SER A 45 8.12 -9.88 -23.15
N ALA A 46 8.79 -10.26 -24.25
CA ALA A 46 10.13 -9.75 -24.52
C ALA A 46 10.10 -8.22 -24.64
N THR A 47 10.99 -7.56 -23.91
CA THR A 47 11.16 -6.10 -23.99
C THR A 47 12.22 -5.74 -25.04
N ALA A 48 12.01 -4.62 -25.73
CA ALA A 48 13.01 -4.00 -26.60
C ALA A 48 13.71 -2.81 -25.91
N GLU A 49 13.32 -2.47 -24.68
CA GLU A 49 13.84 -1.31 -23.96
C GLU A 49 15.31 -1.55 -23.57
N PRO A 50 16.26 -0.73 -24.06
CA PRO A 50 17.65 -0.86 -23.67
C PRO A 50 17.86 -0.41 -22.22
N PRO A 51 18.96 -0.81 -21.56
CA PRO A 51 19.30 -0.27 -20.24
C PRO A 51 19.43 1.26 -20.29
N PHE A 52 18.82 1.94 -19.31
CA PHE A 52 18.82 3.40 -19.22
C PHE A 52 19.18 3.86 -17.82
N ARG A 53 19.56 5.14 -17.71
CA ARG A 53 19.92 5.76 -16.44
C ARG A 53 18.83 6.72 -16.02
N ILE A 54 18.59 6.76 -14.72
CA ILE A 54 17.64 7.66 -14.09
C ILE A 54 18.25 8.32 -12.86
N GLU A 55 17.65 9.43 -12.45
CA GLU A 55 18.05 10.17 -11.26
C GLU A 55 16.87 10.25 -10.30
N ALA A 56 17.10 9.88 -9.04
CA ALA A 56 16.11 10.03 -7.97
C ALA A 56 16.80 10.71 -6.78
N GLY A 57 16.37 11.93 -6.48
CA GLY A 57 17.09 12.82 -5.57
C GLY A 57 18.50 13.13 -6.09
N GLU A 58 19.52 12.92 -5.27
CA GLU A 58 20.94 13.10 -5.64
C GLU A 58 21.61 11.78 -6.08
N GLN A 59 20.84 10.70 -6.22
CA GLN A 59 21.32 9.37 -6.57
C GLN A 59 21.04 9.06 -8.05
N ARG A 60 21.90 8.22 -8.64
CA ARG A 60 21.83 7.80 -10.05
C ARG A 60 21.71 6.30 -10.10
N TYR A 61 20.74 5.83 -10.87
CA TYR A 61 20.46 4.42 -10.99
C TYR A 61 20.63 3.97 -12.44
N LEU A 62 21.10 2.75 -12.63
CA LEU A 62 21.05 2.05 -13.90
C LEU A 62 19.90 1.04 -13.85
N ILE A 63 18.91 1.22 -14.72
CA ILE A 63 17.81 0.29 -14.89
C ILE A 63 18.11 -0.61 -16.08
N LYS A 64 17.92 -1.91 -15.88
CA LYS A 64 18.05 -2.94 -16.91
C LYS A 64 16.72 -3.67 -17.06
N PRO A 65 15.86 -3.23 -17.98
CA PRO A 65 14.65 -3.96 -18.36
C PRO A 65 14.98 -5.38 -18.83
N ILE A 66 14.12 -6.33 -18.47
CA ILE A 66 14.25 -7.74 -18.83
C ILE A 66 13.03 -8.20 -19.64
N GLN A 67 11.82 -7.86 -19.20
CA GLN A 67 10.57 -8.17 -19.86
C GLN A 67 9.55 -7.04 -19.66
N ASP A 68 8.69 -6.83 -20.64
CA ASP A 68 7.50 -6.00 -20.46
C ASP A 68 6.51 -6.76 -19.58
N TYR A 69 5.86 -6.05 -18.67
CA TYR A 69 5.03 -6.65 -17.64
C TYR A 69 3.74 -5.88 -17.43
N ARG A 70 2.64 -6.64 -17.31
CA ARG A 70 1.32 -6.10 -16.95
C ARG A 70 0.66 -7.01 -15.93
N LEU A 71 0.16 -6.41 -14.86
CA LEU A 71 -0.53 -7.06 -13.76
C LEU A 71 -1.80 -6.27 -13.43
N GLN A 72 -2.92 -6.97 -13.27
CA GLN A 72 -4.11 -6.41 -12.68
C GLN A 72 -4.60 -7.33 -11.57
N GLY A 73 -4.77 -6.78 -10.37
CA GLY A 73 -5.03 -7.57 -9.17
C GLY A 73 -5.49 -6.72 -8.00
N VAL A 74 -5.59 -7.36 -6.83
CA VAL A 74 -6.03 -6.71 -5.59
C VAL A 74 -4.87 -6.65 -4.61
N VAL A 75 -4.63 -5.47 -4.07
CA VAL A 75 -3.62 -5.24 -3.01
C VAL A 75 -4.13 -5.87 -1.72
N VAL A 76 -3.35 -6.76 -1.11
CA VAL A 76 -3.72 -7.44 0.14
C VAL A 76 -2.82 -7.10 1.31
N SER A 77 -1.62 -6.60 1.02
CA SER A 77 -0.67 -6.06 2.00
C SER A 77 0.23 -5.07 1.28
N PHE A 78 0.79 -4.13 2.01
CA PHE A 78 1.88 -3.31 1.52
C PHE A 78 2.90 -3.10 2.63
N HIS A 79 4.13 -2.83 2.22
CA HIS A 79 5.20 -2.36 3.07
C HIS A 79 5.67 -1.03 2.53
N ASP A 80 5.52 0.01 3.35
CA ASP A 80 6.00 1.34 2.99
C ASP A 80 7.52 1.34 3.06
N ALA A 81 8.17 1.71 1.95
CA ALA A 81 9.58 2.08 1.99
C ALA A 81 9.78 3.39 2.78
N ASP A 82 8.74 4.25 2.80
CA ASP A 82 8.70 5.54 3.49
C ASP A 82 7.35 5.71 4.22
N SER A 83 7.34 5.55 5.54
CA SER A 83 6.17 5.83 6.37
C SER A 83 5.98 7.34 6.63
N TRP A 84 4.71 7.78 6.63
CA TRP A 84 4.19 9.16 6.57
C TRP A 84 4.49 10.13 7.74
N TRP A 85 5.55 9.88 8.52
CA TRP A 85 6.07 10.84 9.51
C TRP A 85 7.40 11.49 9.11
N ASP A 86 8.00 11.10 7.99
CA ASP A 86 9.35 11.52 7.61
C ASP A 86 9.40 12.53 6.47
N ILE A 87 8.99 13.76 6.78
CA ILE A 87 9.55 14.94 6.10
C ILE A 87 11.05 15.12 6.46
N TYR A 88 11.60 14.30 7.38
CA TYR A 88 12.93 14.51 7.98
C TYR A 88 13.92 13.32 8.02
N HIS A 89 13.60 12.10 7.54
CA HIS A 89 14.60 11.00 7.51
C HIS A 89 14.77 10.34 6.15
N HIS A 90 15.47 11.02 5.24
CA HIS A 90 16.18 10.42 4.10
C HIS A 90 17.38 9.52 4.51
N ALA A 91 17.37 8.92 5.70
CA ALA A 91 18.60 8.58 6.41
C ALA A 91 18.88 7.09 6.65
N SER A 92 17.97 6.15 6.36
CA SER A 92 18.21 4.75 6.75
C SER A 92 18.42 3.75 5.61
N TRP A 93 18.00 4.00 4.37
CA TRP A 93 18.18 3.02 3.27
C TRP A 93 18.71 3.56 1.92
N GLN A 94 18.76 4.89 1.71
CA GLN A 94 19.27 5.52 0.48
C GLN A 94 18.70 4.93 -0.84
N ASP A 95 17.53 4.30 -0.81
CA ASP A 95 16.84 3.81 -2.02
C ASP A 95 15.69 4.74 -2.40
N TYR A 96 16.05 5.93 -2.89
CA TYR A 96 15.12 6.98 -3.32
C TYR A 96 14.26 6.60 -4.52
N LEU A 97 14.57 5.47 -5.16
CA LEU A 97 13.87 5.00 -6.34
C LEU A 97 12.72 4.04 -6.00
N ASN A 98 12.86 3.27 -4.91
CA ASN A 98 11.77 2.42 -4.44
C ASN A 98 10.63 3.27 -3.90
N THR A 99 9.45 3.13 -4.49
CA THR A 99 8.26 3.83 -4.01
C THR A 99 7.57 3.06 -2.89
N ARG A 100 7.32 1.77 -3.12
CA ARG A 100 6.56 0.91 -2.21
C ARG A 100 6.66 -0.54 -2.63
N ASP A 101 6.61 -1.43 -1.66
CA ASP A 101 6.45 -2.86 -1.89
C ASP A 101 4.98 -3.25 -1.67
N ILE A 102 4.30 -3.77 -2.68
CA ILE A 102 2.89 -4.20 -2.58
C ILE A 102 2.74 -5.70 -2.83
N CYS A 103 1.95 -6.36 -1.98
CA CYS A 103 1.51 -7.72 -2.21
C CYS A 103 0.17 -7.72 -2.95
N VAL A 104 0.15 -8.38 -4.11
CA VAL A 104 -1.01 -8.40 -5.00
C VAL A 104 -1.42 -9.85 -5.25
N ILE A 105 -2.74 -10.09 -5.22
CA ILE A 105 -3.34 -11.37 -5.64
C ILE A 105 -4.26 -11.15 -6.85
N TRP A 106 -4.55 -12.22 -7.59
CA TRP A 106 -5.47 -12.20 -8.74
C TRP A 106 -6.16 -13.56 -8.93
N GLY A 107 -6.94 -13.71 -10.01
CA GLY A 107 -7.47 -14.98 -10.47
C GLY A 107 -8.38 -15.73 -9.48
N GLY A 108 -8.09 -17.02 -9.30
CA GLY A 108 -8.83 -17.96 -8.45
C GLY A 108 -8.88 -17.54 -7.00
N ASN A 109 -7.82 -16.90 -6.50
CA ASN A 109 -7.75 -16.39 -5.14
C ASN A 109 -8.86 -15.37 -4.87
N ILE A 110 -9.16 -14.49 -5.82
CA ILE A 110 -10.23 -13.49 -5.69
C ILE A 110 -11.60 -14.10 -6.03
N THR A 111 -11.72 -14.77 -7.17
CA THR A 111 -13.02 -15.26 -7.67
C THR A 111 -13.66 -16.30 -6.75
N SER A 112 -12.86 -17.10 -6.04
CA SER A 112 -13.36 -18.03 -5.03
C SER A 112 -13.74 -17.35 -3.70
N GLY A 113 -13.31 -16.12 -3.47
CA GLY A 113 -13.48 -15.41 -2.21
C GLY A 113 -12.60 -15.90 -1.06
N VAL A 114 -11.71 -16.87 -1.29
CA VAL A 114 -10.89 -17.46 -0.21
C VAL A 114 -10.01 -16.43 0.49
N TYR A 115 -9.51 -15.43 -0.24
CA TYR A 115 -8.64 -14.36 0.28
C TYR A 115 -9.24 -13.59 1.46
N GLN A 116 -10.56 -13.54 1.63
CA GLN A 116 -11.19 -12.86 2.76
C GLN A 116 -10.96 -13.56 4.11
N ALA A 117 -10.64 -14.86 4.09
CA ALA A 117 -10.29 -15.63 5.29
C ALA A 117 -8.78 -15.69 5.55
N MET A 118 -7.98 -15.08 4.66
CA MET A 118 -6.52 -15.15 4.68
C MET A 118 -5.93 -13.98 5.45
N THR A 119 -4.76 -14.19 6.05
CA THR A 119 -3.90 -13.11 6.56
C THR A 119 -2.69 -12.95 5.64
N PHE A 120 -2.39 -11.71 5.27
CA PHE A 120 -1.28 -11.36 4.38
C PHE A 120 -0.32 -10.40 5.09
N GLU A 121 0.96 -10.62 4.85
CA GLU A 121 2.02 -9.74 5.30
C GLU A 121 3.08 -9.67 4.21
N ASN A 122 3.74 -8.53 4.04
CA ASN A 122 4.88 -8.45 3.13
C ASN A 122 5.98 -7.53 3.65
N THR A 123 7.17 -7.75 3.11
CA THR A 123 8.35 -6.91 3.29
C THR A 123 8.92 -6.61 1.91
N THR A 124 10.10 -5.99 1.88
CA THR A 124 10.85 -5.69 0.66
C THR A 124 11.10 -6.88 -0.26
N TRP A 125 11.11 -8.12 0.24
CA TRP A 125 11.50 -9.31 -0.55
C TRP A 125 10.43 -10.36 -0.73
N THR A 126 9.47 -10.45 0.19
CA THR A 126 8.55 -11.58 0.23
C THR A 126 7.19 -11.12 0.69
N CYS A 127 6.16 -11.69 0.08
CA CYS A 127 4.80 -11.66 0.57
C CYS A 127 4.41 -13.05 1.08
N TRP A 128 3.88 -13.08 2.29
CA TRP A 128 3.39 -14.28 2.96
C TRP A 128 1.86 -14.26 2.99
N ALA A 129 1.28 -15.45 2.86
CA ALA A 129 -0.13 -15.70 3.07
C ALA A 129 -0.26 -16.82 4.11
N SER A 130 -1.17 -16.67 5.07
CA SER A 130 -1.46 -17.67 6.09
C SER A 130 -2.96 -17.89 6.23
N TRP A 131 -3.37 -19.15 6.36
CA TRP A 131 -4.77 -19.58 6.39
C TRP A 131 -5.15 -20.14 7.76
N PRO A 132 -6.41 -19.98 8.18
CA PRO A 132 -6.89 -20.46 9.47
C PRO A 132 -7.08 -21.98 9.52
N ASP A 133 -7.28 -22.62 8.37
CA ASP A 133 -7.61 -24.05 8.28
C ASP A 133 -7.21 -24.66 6.92
N ALA A 134 -7.15 -26.00 6.87
CA ALA A 134 -6.72 -26.74 5.67
C ALA A 134 -7.66 -26.57 4.47
N HIS A 135 -8.95 -26.31 4.68
CA HIS A 135 -9.91 -26.09 3.59
C HIS A 135 -9.68 -24.74 2.92
N SER A 136 -9.41 -23.69 3.71
CA SER A 136 -8.98 -22.38 3.19
C SER A 136 -7.65 -22.49 2.44
N GLY A 137 -6.67 -23.18 3.02
CA GLY A 137 -5.37 -23.40 2.36
C GLY A 137 -5.47 -24.15 1.03
N ALA A 138 -6.33 -25.17 0.93
CA ALA A 138 -6.52 -25.95 -0.29
C ALA A 138 -7.17 -25.15 -1.45
N ARG A 139 -7.86 -24.05 -1.14
CA ARG A 139 -8.51 -23.18 -2.12
C ARG A 139 -7.64 -21.99 -2.55
N PHE A 140 -6.59 -21.68 -1.79
CA PHE A 140 -5.67 -20.59 -2.09
C PHE A 140 -4.49 -21.09 -2.94
N SER A 141 -4.20 -20.38 -4.03
CA SER A 141 -3.08 -20.66 -4.92
C SER A 141 -1.93 -19.69 -4.65
N MET A 142 -0.78 -20.20 -4.21
CA MET A 142 0.44 -19.41 -4.08
C MET A 142 0.99 -18.92 -5.44
N LEU A 143 0.54 -19.50 -6.56
CA LEU A 143 0.90 -19.06 -7.91
C LEU A 143 0.13 -17.81 -8.37
N GLN A 144 -0.90 -17.42 -7.61
CA GLN A 144 -1.74 -16.24 -7.89
C GLN A 144 -1.57 -15.16 -6.82
N LEU A 145 -0.30 -14.98 -6.40
CA LEU A 145 0.18 -13.99 -5.45
C LEU A 145 1.58 -13.54 -5.90
N SER A 146 1.89 -12.25 -5.82
CA SER A 146 3.25 -11.75 -5.99
C SER A 146 3.58 -10.59 -5.05
N ASN A 147 4.84 -10.53 -4.63
CA ASN A 147 5.41 -9.34 -3.98
C ASN A 147 6.03 -8.45 -5.05
N ASN A 148 5.55 -7.21 -5.16
CA ASN A 148 5.95 -6.29 -6.21
C ASN A 148 6.73 -5.13 -5.60
N HIS A 149 7.99 -5.01 -5.99
CA HIS A 149 8.86 -3.90 -5.61
C HIS A 149 8.84 -2.84 -6.71
N LEU A 150 8.21 -1.70 -6.42
CA LEU A 150 7.84 -0.73 -7.44
C LEU A 150 8.83 0.44 -7.50
N LEU A 151 9.44 0.59 -8.67
CA LEU A 151 10.41 1.65 -8.98
C LEU A 151 9.78 2.65 -9.94
N THR A 152 9.91 3.94 -9.67
CA THR A 152 9.58 4.98 -10.66
C THR A 152 10.24 6.30 -10.29
N GLU A 153 10.73 7.03 -11.30
CA GLU A 153 11.16 8.43 -11.11
C GLU A 153 10.00 9.42 -11.29
N ASN A 154 8.85 8.96 -11.79
CA ASN A 154 7.73 9.82 -12.11
C ASN A 154 6.91 10.14 -10.83
N PRO A 155 6.87 11.41 -10.38
CA PRO A 155 6.18 11.77 -9.15
C PRO A 155 4.67 11.52 -9.21
N TYR A 156 4.05 11.61 -10.38
CA TYR A 156 2.63 11.32 -10.54
C TYR A 156 2.33 9.83 -10.31
N ILE A 157 3.14 8.94 -10.89
CA ILE A 157 2.99 7.49 -10.69
C ILE A 157 3.30 7.12 -9.23
N ASN A 158 4.32 7.76 -8.64
CA ASN A 158 4.68 7.56 -7.25
C ASN A 158 3.50 7.86 -6.30
N GLU A 159 2.83 9.00 -6.48
CA GLU A 159 1.63 9.35 -5.71
C GLU A 159 0.49 8.34 -5.89
N GLN A 160 0.26 7.84 -7.13
CA GLN A 160 -0.76 6.80 -7.34
C GLN A 160 -0.43 5.51 -6.57
N ILE A 161 0.83 5.05 -6.62
CA ILE A 161 1.30 3.86 -5.88
C ILE A 161 1.13 4.06 -4.36
N LYS A 162 1.57 5.21 -3.83
CA LYS A 162 1.44 5.55 -2.40
C LYS A 162 -0.02 5.65 -1.95
N SER A 163 -0.91 6.09 -2.85
CA SER A 163 -2.34 6.18 -2.56
C SER A 163 -3.07 4.83 -2.59
N ALA A 164 -2.46 3.75 -3.10
CA ALA A 164 -3.05 2.42 -3.09
C ALA A 164 -3.16 1.90 -1.65
N GLU A 165 -4.24 1.20 -1.33
CA GLU A 165 -4.51 0.69 0.01
C GLU A 165 -5.01 -0.76 -0.07
N ILE A 166 -4.99 -1.47 1.07
CA ILE A 166 -5.48 -2.85 1.16
C ILE A 166 -6.93 -2.95 0.66
N GLY A 167 -7.19 -3.92 -0.22
CA GLY A 167 -8.45 -4.15 -0.89
C GLY A 167 -8.62 -3.39 -2.22
N ASP A 168 -7.76 -2.42 -2.55
CA ASP A 168 -7.86 -1.73 -3.82
C ASP A 168 -7.53 -2.66 -5.00
N GLN A 169 -8.32 -2.60 -6.07
CA GLN A 169 -7.95 -3.20 -7.34
C GLN A 169 -7.04 -2.24 -8.10
N VAL A 170 -5.87 -2.73 -8.49
CA VAL A 170 -4.84 -1.97 -9.18
C VAL A 170 -4.50 -2.58 -10.52
N TYR A 171 -4.18 -1.72 -11.49
CA TYR A 171 -3.53 -2.07 -12.75
C TYR A 171 -2.13 -1.48 -12.72
N LEU A 172 -1.15 -2.30 -13.07
CA LEU A 172 0.25 -1.94 -13.15
C LEU A 172 0.81 -2.40 -14.50
N GLU A 173 1.59 -1.51 -15.11
CA GLU A 173 2.29 -1.75 -16.37
C GLU A 173 3.68 -1.11 -16.34
N GLY A 174 4.66 -1.84 -16.87
CA GLY A 174 6.05 -1.43 -16.86
C GLY A 174 6.98 -2.54 -17.33
N HIS A 175 8.17 -2.59 -16.75
CA HIS A 175 9.16 -3.62 -17.06
C HIS A 175 9.60 -4.35 -15.80
N LEU A 176 9.64 -5.68 -15.84
CA LEU A 176 10.46 -6.45 -14.91
C LEU A 176 11.91 -6.04 -15.15
N ALA A 177 12.55 -5.46 -14.15
CA ALA A 177 13.85 -4.84 -14.30
C ALA A 177 14.79 -5.16 -13.14
N ALA A 178 16.06 -5.35 -13.46
CA ALA A 178 17.11 -5.24 -12.47
C ALA A 178 17.54 -3.77 -12.36
N TYR A 179 18.03 -3.33 -11.19
CA TYR A 179 18.61 -2.00 -11.04
C TYR A 179 19.88 -2.01 -10.20
N ALA A 180 20.69 -0.98 -10.41
CA ALA A 180 21.89 -0.71 -9.64
C ALA A 180 21.95 0.77 -9.24
N ASN A 181 22.24 1.06 -7.97
CA ASN A 181 22.62 2.40 -7.54
C ASN A 181 24.12 2.59 -7.84
N LEU A 182 24.44 3.61 -8.65
CA LEU A 182 25.79 3.83 -9.16
C LEU A 182 26.73 4.49 -8.14
N GLN A 183 26.20 5.09 -7.08
CA GLN A 183 26.97 5.74 -6.04
C GLN A 183 27.43 4.75 -4.97
N ASN A 184 26.56 3.84 -4.54
CA ASN A 184 26.85 2.90 -3.45
C ASN A 184 27.07 1.44 -3.92
N GLY A 185 26.84 1.15 -5.21
CA GLY A 185 27.04 -0.17 -5.79
C GLY A 185 25.97 -1.21 -5.42
N PHE A 186 24.88 -0.81 -4.75
CA PHE A 186 23.75 -1.67 -4.48
C PHE A 186 23.16 -2.18 -5.80
N THR A 187 22.83 -3.46 -5.85
CA THR A 187 22.16 -4.07 -7.00
C THR A 187 21.01 -4.95 -6.55
N ARG A 188 19.97 -4.98 -7.37
CA ARG A 188 18.80 -5.84 -7.14
C ARG A 188 18.29 -6.38 -8.47
N GLY A 189 18.01 -7.68 -8.49
CA GLY A 189 17.40 -8.38 -9.61
C GLY A 189 15.88 -8.34 -9.58
N THR A 190 15.26 -9.09 -10.48
CA THR A 190 13.80 -9.29 -10.57
C THR A 190 13.51 -10.75 -10.85
N SER A 191 12.39 -11.27 -10.33
CA SER A 191 11.89 -12.56 -10.80
C SER A 191 11.22 -12.43 -12.17
N THR A 192 11.48 -13.41 -13.03
CA THR A 192 10.79 -13.62 -14.31
C THR A 192 10.08 -14.98 -14.36
N ARG A 193 10.03 -15.69 -13.23
CA ARG A 193 9.35 -16.97 -13.10
C ARG A 193 7.98 -16.74 -12.48
N ARG A 194 7.04 -17.63 -12.80
CA ARG A 194 5.67 -17.57 -12.29
C ARG A 194 5.38 -18.61 -11.21
N ASP A 195 6.29 -19.56 -11.05
CA ASP A 195 6.21 -20.72 -10.16
C ASP A 195 7.24 -20.68 -9.03
N ASP A 196 8.01 -19.60 -8.92
CA ASP A 196 8.89 -19.39 -7.79
C ASP A 196 8.13 -18.89 -6.56
N THR A 197 8.64 -19.23 -5.38
CA THR A 197 8.01 -18.92 -4.10
C THR A 197 9.07 -18.50 -3.08
N GLY A 198 8.68 -17.73 -2.07
CA GLY A 198 9.57 -17.28 -0.99
C GLY A 198 10.60 -16.22 -1.42
N ASN A 199 11.75 -16.20 -0.74
CA ASN A 199 12.84 -15.25 -0.98
C ASN A 199 13.43 -15.45 -2.40
N GLY A 200 12.97 -14.65 -3.35
CA GLY A 200 13.37 -14.74 -4.76
C GLY A 200 12.21 -14.53 -5.73
N ALA A 201 10.96 -14.73 -5.29
CA ALA A 201 9.74 -14.54 -6.09
C ALA A 201 9.29 -13.08 -6.21
N CYS A 202 10.14 -12.13 -5.79
CA CYS A 202 9.81 -10.72 -5.86
C CYS A 202 10.00 -10.18 -7.27
N GLU A 203 8.94 -9.55 -7.78
CA GLU A 203 8.95 -8.84 -9.04
C GLU A 203 9.43 -7.41 -8.78
N THR A 204 10.66 -7.11 -9.17
CA THR A 204 11.18 -5.73 -9.21
C THR A 204 10.75 -5.12 -10.53
N ILE A 205 9.97 -4.04 -10.46
CA ILE A 205 9.27 -3.49 -11.62
C ILE A 205 9.59 -2.00 -11.75
N TYR A 206 10.11 -1.59 -12.91
CA TYR A 206 10.12 -0.18 -13.30
C TYR A 206 8.75 0.19 -13.88
N VAL A 207 7.99 1.01 -13.16
CA VAL A 207 6.58 1.27 -13.42
C VAL A 207 6.41 2.46 -14.35
N ASN A 208 5.77 2.22 -15.50
CA ASN A 208 5.43 3.23 -16.49
C ASN A 208 3.97 3.70 -16.35
N ARG A 209 3.10 2.87 -15.76
CA ARG A 209 1.70 3.19 -15.51
C ARG A 209 1.18 2.43 -14.29
N PHE A 210 0.47 3.15 -13.43
CA PHE A 210 -0.20 2.59 -12.26
C PHE A 210 -1.56 3.25 -12.10
N GLU A 211 -2.60 2.45 -11.93
CA GLU A 211 -3.97 2.92 -11.79
C GLU A 211 -4.70 2.17 -10.69
N ILE A 212 -5.41 2.89 -9.83
CA ILE A 212 -6.38 2.30 -8.91
C ILE A 212 -7.70 2.18 -9.66
N VAL A 213 -7.89 1.01 -10.28
CA VAL A 213 -9.10 0.68 -11.06
C VAL A 213 -10.35 0.73 -10.20
N ARG A 214 -10.24 0.29 -8.94
CA ARG A 214 -11.35 0.32 -7.99
C ARG A 214 -10.88 0.48 -6.56
N LYS A 215 -11.38 1.52 -5.89
CA LYS A 215 -11.15 1.77 -4.46
C LYS A 215 -12.03 0.88 -3.58
N ALA A 216 -11.40 0.22 -2.60
CA ALA A 216 -12.11 -0.45 -1.51
C ALA A 216 -12.55 0.51 -0.42
N ASN A 217 -13.55 0.11 0.37
CA ASN A 217 -13.92 0.72 1.65
C ASN A 217 -14.06 2.25 1.68
N ARG A 218 -14.49 2.87 0.56
CA ARG A 218 -14.55 4.33 0.41
C ARG A 218 -15.30 5.02 1.56
N GLY A 219 -16.41 4.42 2.00
CA GLY A 219 -17.21 4.93 3.12
C GLY A 219 -16.45 4.92 4.45
N TRP A 220 -15.80 3.80 4.79
CA TRP A 220 -15.03 3.66 6.02
C TRP A 220 -13.79 4.55 6.03
N ARG A 221 -13.08 4.66 4.91
CA ARG A 221 -11.90 5.54 4.77
C ARG A 221 -12.27 7.02 4.87
N LEU A 222 -13.40 7.42 4.28
CA LEU A 222 -13.94 8.78 4.45
C LEU A 222 -14.33 9.03 5.91
N GLY A 223 -15.05 8.09 6.52
CA GLY A 223 -15.40 8.13 7.94
C GLY A 223 -14.18 8.32 8.83
N TYR A 224 -13.17 7.48 8.66
CA TYR A 224 -11.89 7.54 9.37
C TYR A 224 -11.23 8.92 9.24
N SER A 225 -11.16 9.45 8.03
CA SER A 225 -10.52 10.74 7.73
C SER A 225 -11.25 11.90 8.43
N ILE A 226 -12.58 11.91 8.36
CA ILE A 226 -13.42 12.92 9.01
C ILE A 226 -13.30 12.81 10.53
N THR A 227 -13.45 11.61 11.10
CA THR A 227 -13.39 11.42 12.55
C THR A 227 -12.03 11.76 13.12
N LYS A 228 -10.95 11.47 12.37
CA LYS A 228 -9.58 11.86 12.73
C LYS A 228 -9.42 13.37 12.77
N ALA A 229 -9.89 14.07 11.73
CA ALA A 229 -9.82 15.54 11.68
C ALA A 229 -10.63 16.19 12.82
N VAL A 230 -11.85 15.72 13.07
CA VAL A 230 -12.70 16.20 14.18
C VAL A 230 -12.03 15.97 15.52
N LEU A 231 -11.42 14.80 15.75
CA LEU A 231 -10.71 14.50 16.98
C LEU A 231 -9.52 15.46 17.18
N ILE A 232 -8.69 15.66 16.15
CA ILE A 232 -7.53 16.57 16.21
C ILE A 232 -7.99 18.00 16.55
N VAL A 233 -9.00 18.52 15.85
CA VAL A 233 -9.54 19.87 16.12
C VAL A 233 -10.09 19.96 17.54
N SER A 234 -10.80 18.94 18.01
CA SER A 234 -11.34 18.92 19.38
C SER A 234 -10.21 18.94 20.42
N LEU A 235 -9.14 18.17 20.21
CA LEU A 235 -7.97 18.13 21.10
C LEU A 235 -7.21 19.46 21.13
N ILE A 236 -7.17 20.21 20.02
CA ILE A 236 -6.59 21.56 19.98
C ILE A 236 -7.48 22.58 20.71
N LEU A 237 -8.80 22.47 20.59
CA LEU A 237 -9.74 23.40 21.21
C LEU A 237 -9.79 23.25 22.73
N LEU A 238 -9.69 22.04 23.28
CA LEU A 238 -9.75 21.78 24.72
C LEU A 238 -8.80 22.64 25.57
N PRO A 239 -7.48 22.71 25.31
CA PRO A 239 -6.57 23.55 26.09
C PRO A 239 -6.83 25.05 25.91
N ILE A 240 -7.19 25.50 24.70
CA ILE A 240 -7.55 26.91 24.43
C ILE A 240 -8.73 27.34 25.30
N LEU A 241 -9.71 26.44 25.38
CA LEU A 241 -10.94 26.61 26.13
C LEU A 241 -10.67 26.58 27.65
N LEU A 242 -9.79 25.69 28.13
CA LEU A 242 -9.36 25.67 29.54
C LEU A 242 -8.58 26.93 29.95
N LEU A 243 -7.71 27.47 29.09
CA LEU A 243 -6.97 28.70 29.37
C LEU A 243 -7.88 29.94 29.43
N LYS A 244 -9.02 29.90 28.71
CA LYS A 244 -10.03 30.96 28.73
C LYS A 244 -11.06 30.79 29.84
N THR A 245 -11.06 29.68 30.58
CA THR A 245 -11.91 29.57 31.78
C THR A 245 -11.29 30.40 32.91
N PRO A 246 -11.99 31.44 33.41
CA PRO A 246 -11.51 32.15 34.59
C PRO A 246 -11.40 31.16 35.77
N VAL A 247 -10.27 31.20 36.46
CA VAL A 247 -10.13 30.50 37.75
C VAL A 247 -11.09 31.19 38.72
N ASP A 248 -12.15 30.49 39.11
CA ASP A 248 -13.11 30.99 40.11
C ASP A 248 -12.40 30.99 41.47
N ASN A 249 -11.65 32.07 41.76
CA ASN A 249 -11.04 32.31 43.08
C ASN A 249 -12.13 32.70 44.06
N ARG A 250 -12.96 31.74 44.48
CA ARG A 250 -13.82 31.90 45.66
C ARG A 250 -13.13 31.25 46.85
N HIS A 251 -12.42 32.09 47.60
CA HIS A 251 -12.16 31.88 49.02
C HIS A 251 -13.38 32.37 49.82
#